data_AF-A0AAP8GU40-F1
#
_entry.id   AF-A0AAP8GU40-F1
#
_cell.length_a   1.000
_cell.length_b   1.000
_cell.length_c   1.000
_cell.angle_alpha   90.00
_cell.angle_beta   90.00
_cell.angle_gamma   90.00
#
_symmetry.space_group_name_H-M   'P 1'
#
loop_
_entity.id
_entity.type
_entity.pdbx_description
1 polymer ?
#
loop_
_entity_poly.entity_id
_entity_poly.type
_entity_poly.pdbx_seq_one_letter_code
_entity_poly.pdbx_strand_id
1 'polypeptide(L)'
;MNSSRNRLESIRVLVNEILDLDSLVNRQEAYAQLNGVSSFASMLAMKRGLETEIAAITGLLHNYYFYKTGISYFPGINSAETVRPIIRDLNIFSKDEQLTILRAIFYQNQRGKVHGPYDELIKDAIMLNNFFQNLDHTVSHMDVQRFHNVFGELSIPKDQFEEVVPTNHNEKITKNGKDKRSLLADISEELASQNIIGIPEDKLYTEICHYWPDPDKYKVLQGNWCAAFVYHCCMQAGILLPIRYPNGNYRLAGVGAIFEWAQLPETGFFYYDDQNFRPQRGDIVIYEKLLSNNSHDHIGIVLDCEDQEILVAEGNKDNENYSSVFCRCRERNILGYIRIDNKYEFHFDGDYNPII
;
A
#
# COMPACT_ATOMS: atom_id res chain seq x y z
N MET A 1 -17.58 -23.68 -31.41
CA MET A 1 -17.66 -23.63 -29.94
C MET A 1 -16.27 -23.27 -29.43
N ASN A 2 -16.03 -21.99 -29.16
CA ASN A 2 -14.74 -21.52 -28.63
C ASN A 2 -14.65 -21.92 -27.16
N SER A 3 -13.80 -22.89 -26.85
CA SER A 3 -13.51 -23.32 -25.49
C SER A 3 -12.95 -22.15 -24.70
N SER A 4 -13.73 -21.63 -23.75
CA SER A 4 -13.30 -20.61 -22.81
C SER A 4 -12.11 -21.14 -22.00
N ARG A 5 -11.00 -20.42 -21.98
CA ARG A 5 -10.02 -20.59 -20.90
C ARG A 5 -10.76 -20.48 -19.56
N ASN A 6 -10.57 -21.46 -18.69
CA ASN A 6 -11.05 -21.43 -17.31
C ASN A 6 -10.57 -20.11 -16.65
N ARG A 7 -11.43 -19.41 -15.88
CA ARG A 7 -11.09 -18.08 -15.30
C ARG A 7 -9.85 -18.18 -14.41
N LEU A 8 -9.72 -19.29 -13.68
CA LEU A 8 -8.54 -19.60 -12.88
C LEU A 8 -7.26 -19.68 -13.72
N GLU A 9 -7.32 -20.29 -14.90
CA GLU A 9 -6.16 -20.39 -15.80
C GLU A 9 -5.75 -19.02 -16.37
N SER A 10 -6.73 -18.15 -16.65
CA SER A 10 -6.43 -16.75 -17.03
C SER A 10 -5.70 -16.00 -15.91
N ILE A 11 -6.11 -16.20 -14.66
CA ILE A 11 -5.42 -15.61 -13.49
C ILE A 11 -4.03 -16.23 -13.27
N ARG A 12 -3.86 -17.53 -13.51
CA ARG A 12 -2.53 -18.18 -13.43
C ARG A 12 -1.56 -17.61 -14.45
N VAL A 13 -2.00 -17.38 -15.69
CA VAL A 13 -1.18 -16.71 -16.71
C VAL A 13 -0.78 -15.31 -16.26
N LEU A 14 -1.74 -14.51 -15.76
CA LEU A 14 -1.46 -13.17 -15.23
C LEU A 14 -0.44 -13.19 -14.08
N VAL A 15 -0.59 -14.11 -13.12
CA VAL A 15 0.35 -14.26 -12.00
C VAL A 15 1.74 -14.66 -12.51
N ASN A 16 1.82 -15.56 -13.49
CA ASN A 16 3.11 -15.95 -14.07
C ASN A 16 3.83 -14.79 -14.76
N GLU A 17 3.10 -13.90 -15.41
CA GLU A 17 3.66 -12.72 -16.08
C GLU A 17 4.23 -11.69 -15.09
N ILE A 18 3.73 -11.62 -13.86
CA ILE A 18 4.27 -10.69 -12.85
C ILE A 18 5.44 -11.24 -12.05
N LEU A 19 5.62 -12.56 -12.03
CA LEU A 19 6.73 -13.20 -11.33
C LEU A 19 8.05 -13.11 -12.12
N ASP A 20 8.31 -11.93 -12.68
CA ASP A 20 9.58 -11.56 -13.31
C ASP A 20 10.63 -11.25 -12.24
N LEU A 21 10.91 -12.27 -11.45
CA LEU A 21 11.91 -12.26 -10.40
C LEU A 21 13.26 -12.62 -11.01
N ASP A 22 14.30 -11.84 -10.70
CA ASP A 22 15.67 -12.04 -11.17
C ASP A 22 16.25 -13.42 -10.78
N SER A 23 15.75 -13.98 -9.69
CA SER A 23 16.15 -15.27 -9.14
C SER A 23 15.12 -16.35 -9.45
N LEU A 24 15.57 -17.44 -10.08
CA LEU A 24 14.76 -18.65 -10.30
C LEU A 24 14.25 -19.24 -8.97
N VAL A 25 15.06 -19.19 -7.92
CA VAL A 25 14.68 -19.70 -6.59
C VAL A 25 13.53 -18.87 -6.02
N ASN A 26 13.64 -17.54 -6.07
CA ASN A 26 12.59 -16.65 -5.58
C ASN A 26 11.29 -16.84 -6.37
N ARG A 27 11.41 -17.09 -7.69
CA ARG A 27 10.26 -17.42 -8.54
C ARG A 27 9.58 -18.72 -8.13
N GLN A 28 10.36 -19.76 -7.86
CA GLN A 28 9.82 -21.05 -7.40
C GLN A 28 9.16 -20.94 -6.03
N GLU A 29 9.77 -20.22 -5.09
CA GLU A 29 9.21 -19.96 -3.76
C GLU A 29 7.91 -19.16 -3.84
N ALA A 30 7.88 -18.09 -4.64
CA ALA A 30 6.67 -17.32 -4.90
C ALA A 30 5.55 -18.18 -5.48
N TYR A 31 5.87 -19.03 -6.45
CA TYR A 31 4.92 -19.94 -7.06
C TYR A 31 4.39 -20.98 -6.05
N ALA A 32 5.25 -21.53 -5.21
CA ALA A 32 4.88 -22.47 -4.16
C ALA A 32 3.94 -21.82 -3.13
N GLN A 33 4.24 -20.58 -2.72
CA GLN A 33 3.40 -19.82 -1.78
C GLN A 33 2.01 -19.51 -2.37
N LEU A 34 1.95 -18.92 -3.57
CA LEU A 34 0.68 -18.54 -4.19
C LEU A 34 -0.20 -19.77 -4.49
N ASN A 35 0.38 -20.85 -5.04
CA ASN A 35 -0.37 -22.07 -5.33
C ASN A 35 -0.75 -22.84 -4.05
N GLY A 36 0.09 -22.80 -3.02
CA GLY A 36 -0.24 -23.37 -1.72
C GLY A 36 -1.46 -22.69 -1.10
N VAL A 37 -1.45 -21.35 -1.02
CA VAL A 37 -2.62 -20.58 -0.54
C VAL A 37 -3.85 -20.82 -1.40
N SER A 38 -3.72 -20.83 -2.73
CA SER A 38 -4.82 -21.14 -3.65
C SER A 38 -5.42 -22.53 -3.42
N SER A 39 -4.57 -23.54 -3.18
CA SER A 39 -5.01 -24.92 -2.94
C SER A 39 -5.72 -25.07 -1.59
N PHE A 40 -5.16 -24.48 -0.52
CA PHE A 40 -5.83 -24.46 0.80
C PHE A 40 -7.15 -23.70 0.74
N ALA A 41 -7.19 -22.55 0.04
CA ALA A 41 -8.40 -21.77 -0.13
C ALA A 41 -9.49 -22.59 -0.84
N SER A 42 -9.16 -23.26 -1.93
CA SER A 42 -10.08 -24.14 -2.67
C SER A 42 -10.61 -25.29 -1.80
N MET A 43 -9.73 -25.98 -1.07
CA MET A 43 -10.10 -27.06 -0.16
C MET A 43 -11.03 -26.58 0.95
N LEU A 44 -10.70 -25.45 1.60
CA LEU A 44 -11.53 -24.86 2.65
C LEU A 44 -12.88 -24.39 2.08
N ALA A 45 -12.92 -23.86 0.86
CA ALA A 45 -14.17 -23.45 0.22
C ALA A 45 -15.10 -24.64 0.04
N MET A 46 -14.57 -25.77 -0.44
CA MET A 46 -15.31 -27.01 -0.59
C MET A 46 -15.85 -27.51 0.76
N LYS A 47 -15.04 -27.47 1.82
CA LYS A 47 -15.46 -27.85 3.18
C LYS A 47 -16.56 -26.95 3.74
N ARG A 48 -16.54 -25.66 3.41
CA ARG A 48 -17.45 -24.62 3.92
C ARG A 48 -18.66 -24.34 3.04
N GLY A 49 -18.81 -25.04 1.91
CA GLY A 49 -19.90 -24.82 0.96
C GLY A 49 -19.81 -23.48 0.21
N LEU A 50 -18.60 -22.97 0.01
CA LEU A 50 -18.30 -21.77 -0.77
C LEU A 50 -17.82 -22.17 -2.18
N GLU A 51 -17.78 -21.19 -3.09
CA GLU A 51 -17.38 -21.37 -4.48
C GLU A 51 -15.85 -21.51 -4.57
N THR A 52 -15.39 -22.65 -5.09
CA THR A 52 -13.98 -23.05 -5.05
C THR A 52 -13.11 -22.27 -6.02
N GLU A 53 -13.66 -21.84 -7.17
CA GLU A 53 -12.92 -21.07 -8.18
C GLU A 53 -12.56 -19.67 -7.64
N ILE A 54 -13.50 -18.94 -7.05
CA ILE A 54 -13.30 -17.63 -6.42
C ILE A 54 -12.31 -17.73 -5.26
N ALA A 55 -12.43 -18.75 -4.41
CA ALA A 55 -11.47 -18.96 -3.33
C ALA A 55 -10.05 -19.21 -3.86
N ALA A 56 -9.90 -20.08 -4.87
CA ALA A 56 -8.60 -20.37 -5.50
C ALA A 56 -7.98 -19.15 -6.17
N ILE A 57 -8.79 -18.35 -6.89
CA ILE A 57 -8.36 -17.11 -7.55
C ILE A 57 -7.93 -16.07 -6.53
N THR A 58 -8.68 -15.92 -5.45
CA THR A 58 -8.34 -14.98 -4.36
C THR A 58 -7.01 -15.37 -3.72
N GLY A 59 -6.77 -16.66 -3.50
CA GLY A 59 -5.50 -17.17 -2.99
C GLY A 59 -4.31 -16.91 -3.93
N LEU A 60 -4.51 -16.92 -5.25
CA LEU A 60 -3.44 -16.56 -6.22
C LEU A 60 -3.12 -15.06 -6.24
N LEU A 61 -4.09 -14.21 -5.89
CA LEU A 61 -3.98 -12.75 -6.01
C LEU A 61 -3.62 -12.06 -4.68
N HIS A 62 -3.66 -12.76 -3.54
CA HIS A 62 -3.57 -12.13 -2.22
C HIS A 62 -2.32 -11.28 -1.98
N ASN A 63 -1.17 -11.66 -2.53
CA ASN A 63 0.10 -10.94 -2.38
C ASN A 63 0.61 -10.33 -3.69
N TYR A 64 -0.29 -10.04 -4.63
CA TYR A 64 0.07 -9.55 -5.96
C TYR A 64 0.98 -8.30 -5.93
N TYR A 65 0.71 -7.35 -5.03
CA TYR A 65 1.52 -6.14 -4.91
C TYR A 65 2.95 -6.43 -4.48
N PHE A 66 3.13 -7.31 -3.49
CA PHE A 66 4.43 -7.70 -2.99
C PHE A 66 5.27 -8.36 -4.09
N TYR A 67 4.70 -9.29 -4.86
CA TYR A 67 5.47 -9.93 -5.93
C TYR A 67 5.79 -8.99 -7.09
N LYS A 68 4.99 -7.93 -7.29
CA LYS A 68 5.22 -6.94 -8.35
C LYS A 68 6.23 -5.85 -7.96
N THR A 69 6.38 -5.55 -6.67
CA THR A 69 7.17 -4.41 -6.17
C THR A 69 8.23 -4.80 -5.15
N GLY A 70 8.20 -5.99 -4.57
CA GLY A 70 9.02 -6.36 -3.41
C GLY A 70 8.67 -5.62 -2.12
N ILE A 71 7.63 -4.77 -2.09
CA ILE A 71 7.24 -3.97 -0.94
C ILE A 71 6.27 -4.76 -0.06
N SER A 72 6.65 -4.96 1.21
CA SER A 72 5.90 -5.77 2.19
C SER A 72 4.96 -4.98 3.09
N TYR A 73 4.92 -3.65 2.95
CA TYR A 73 3.99 -2.80 3.72
C TYR A 73 2.56 -2.94 3.21
N PHE A 74 1.61 -3.02 4.16
CA PHE A 74 0.17 -3.13 3.92
C PHE A 74 -0.20 -4.16 2.83
N PRO A 75 0.24 -5.43 2.93
CA PRO A 75 0.18 -6.37 1.81
C PRO A 75 -1.24 -6.62 1.33
N GLY A 76 -2.23 -6.70 2.23
CA GLY A 76 -3.64 -6.80 1.84
C GLY A 76 -4.19 -5.57 1.15
N ILE A 77 -3.98 -4.38 1.71
CA ILE A 77 -4.49 -3.12 1.16
C ILE A 77 -3.90 -2.86 -0.23
N ASN A 78 -2.57 -2.91 -0.33
CA ASN A 78 -1.89 -2.61 -1.58
C ASN A 78 -2.16 -3.68 -2.65
N SER A 79 -2.30 -4.97 -2.29
CA SER A 79 -2.67 -6.01 -3.25
C SER A 79 -4.10 -5.86 -3.73
N ALA A 80 -5.06 -5.57 -2.86
CA ALA A 80 -6.44 -5.32 -3.27
C ALA A 80 -6.52 -4.13 -4.23
N GLU A 81 -5.81 -3.03 -3.94
CA GLU A 81 -5.80 -1.85 -4.79
C GLU A 81 -5.09 -2.04 -6.14
N THR A 82 -4.11 -2.93 -6.18
CA THR A 82 -3.41 -3.31 -7.41
C THR A 82 -4.28 -4.23 -8.27
N VAL A 83 -4.94 -5.20 -7.64
CA VAL A 83 -5.76 -6.22 -8.33
C VAL A 83 -7.07 -5.63 -8.85
N ARG A 84 -7.63 -4.62 -8.17
CA ARG A 84 -8.91 -3.99 -8.51
C ARG A 84 -9.05 -3.58 -9.99
N PRO A 85 -8.18 -2.74 -10.57
CA PRO A 85 -8.29 -2.39 -11.99
C PRO A 85 -8.10 -3.61 -12.90
N ILE A 86 -7.24 -4.56 -12.51
CA ILE A 86 -6.95 -5.76 -13.33
C ILE A 86 -8.19 -6.64 -13.48
N ILE A 87 -8.85 -7.00 -12.37
CA ILE A 87 -10.03 -7.88 -12.44
C ILE A 87 -11.25 -7.17 -13.05
N ARG A 88 -11.34 -5.84 -12.91
CA ARG A 88 -12.34 -5.00 -13.58
C ARG A 88 -12.14 -5.06 -15.09
N ASP A 89 -10.91 -4.86 -15.56
CA ASP A 89 -10.59 -4.74 -16.99
C ASP A 89 -10.58 -6.10 -17.69
N LEU A 90 -10.26 -7.19 -16.97
CA LEU A 90 -10.44 -8.56 -17.45
C LEU A 90 -11.92 -8.87 -17.78
N ASN A 91 -12.85 -8.25 -17.04
CA ASN A 91 -14.30 -8.37 -17.26
C ASN A 91 -14.81 -9.83 -17.31
N ILE A 92 -14.21 -10.71 -16.51
CA ILE A 92 -14.59 -12.14 -16.36
C ILE A 92 -15.30 -12.45 -15.03
N PHE A 93 -15.48 -11.44 -14.18
CA PHE A 93 -16.12 -11.54 -12.86
C PHE A 93 -17.28 -10.54 -12.76
N SER A 94 -18.37 -10.97 -12.14
CA SER A 94 -19.46 -10.10 -11.71
C SER A 94 -18.99 -9.10 -10.64
N LYS A 95 -19.77 -8.03 -10.41
CA LYS A 95 -19.45 -7.04 -9.37
C LYS A 95 -19.36 -7.65 -7.97
N ASP A 96 -20.23 -8.61 -7.65
CA ASP A 96 -20.24 -9.30 -6.35
C ASP A 96 -19.02 -10.22 -6.18
N GLU A 97 -18.61 -10.91 -7.25
CA GLU A 97 -17.37 -11.69 -7.26
C GLU A 97 -16.13 -10.79 -7.11
N GLN A 98 -16.07 -9.65 -7.82
CA GLN A 98 -15.00 -8.67 -7.66
C GLN A 98 -14.93 -8.14 -6.23
N LEU A 99 -16.08 -7.76 -5.65
CA LEU A 99 -16.16 -7.31 -4.26
C LEU A 99 -15.65 -8.38 -3.30
N THR A 100 -16.06 -9.63 -3.50
CA THR A 100 -15.66 -10.78 -2.68
C THR A 100 -14.15 -11.00 -2.73
N ILE A 101 -13.56 -11.06 -3.93
CA ILE A 101 -12.12 -11.25 -4.12
C ILE A 101 -11.36 -10.10 -3.43
N LEU A 102 -11.73 -8.85 -3.73
CA LEU A 102 -10.99 -7.68 -3.25
C LEU A 102 -11.08 -7.50 -1.73
N ARG A 103 -12.26 -7.76 -1.12
CA ARG A 103 -12.40 -7.70 0.34
C ARG A 103 -11.59 -8.77 1.04
N ALA A 104 -11.60 -9.99 0.52
CA ALA A 104 -10.85 -11.08 1.13
C ALA A 104 -9.34 -10.84 1.05
N ILE A 105 -8.85 -10.26 -0.06
CA ILE A 105 -7.45 -9.80 -0.17
C ILE A 105 -7.18 -8.65 0.81
N PHE A 106 -8.05 -7.64 0.88
CA PHE A 106 -7.85 -6.46 1.73
C PHE A 106 -7.73 -6.83 3.21
N TYR A 107 -8.62 -7.68 3.70
CA TYR A 107 -8.72 -8.03 5.12
C TYR A 107 -7.79 -9.15 5.58
N GLN A 108 -6.96 -9.71 4.70
CA GLN A 108 -6.15 -10.91 4.97
C GLN A 108 -5.22 -10.79 6.20
N ASN A 109 -4.79 -9.58 6.57
CA ASN A 109 -3.92 -9.34 7.73
C ASN A 109 -4.70 -8.93 9.00
N GLN A 110 -5.99 -8.62 8.89
CA GLN A 110 -6.83 -8.19 10.02
C GLN A 110 -7.37 -9.40 10.80
N ARG A 111 -6.47 -10.11 11.47
CA ARG A 111 -6.79 -11.39 12.15
C ARG A 111 -7.58 -11.22 13.45
N GLY A 112 -7.51 -10.04 14.08
CA GLY A 112 -8.23 -9.69 15.30
C GLY A 112 -9.71 -9.34 15.11
N LYS A 113 -10.20 -9.29 13.86
CA LYS A 113 -11.61 -9.04 13.51
C LYS A 113 -12.14 -10.15 12.62
N VAL A 114 -13.41 -10.49 12.81
CA VAL A 114 -14.14 -11.45 11.96
C VAL A 114 -14.87 -10.67 10.88
N HIS A 115 -14.67 -11.08 9.62
CA HIS A 115 -15.33 -10.49 8.45
C HIS A 115 -16.15 -11.54 7.69
N GLY A 116 -16.33 -11.37 6.38
CA GLY A 116 -17.15 -12.26 5.56
C GLY A 116 -16.55 -13.65 5.37
N PRO A 117 -17.32 -14.60 4.82
CA PRO A 117 -16.91 -16.01 4.73
C PRO A 117 -15.64 -16.22 3.89
N TYR A 118 -15.48 -15.51 2.77
CA TYR A 118 -14.24 -15.57 1.97
C TYR A 118 -13.07 -14.85 2.65
N ASP A 119 -13.34 -13.78 3.39
CA ASP A 119 -12.31 -13.04 4.12
C ASP A 119 -11.67 -13.95 5.19
N GLU A 120 -12.50 -14.68 5.95
CA GLU A 120 -12.04 -15.65 6.93
C GLU A 120 -11.36 -16.87 6.28
N LEU A 121 -11.91 -17.36 5.17
CA LEU A 121 -11.31 -18.44 4.41
C LEU A 121 -9.89 -18.11 3.94
N ILE A 122 -9.63 -16.90 3.46
CA ILE A 122 -8.31 -16.50 2.98
C ILE A 122 -7.32 -16.31 4.13
N LYS A 123 -7.76 -15.75 5.26
CA LYS A 123 -6.94 -15.70 6.49
C LYS A 123 -6.49 -17.11 6.89
N ASP A 124 -7.41 -18.08 6.86
CA ASP A 124 -7.15 -19.47 7.21
C ASP A 124 -6.24 -20.17 6.17
N ALA A 125 -6.46 -19.93 4.88
CA ALA A 125 -5.64 -20.52 3.82
C ALA A 125 -4.18 -20.03 3.87
N ILE A 126 -3.97 -18.73 4.12
CA ILE A 126 -2.63 -18.14 4.30
C ILE A 126 -1.96 -18.73 5.55
N MET A 127 -2.70 -18.85 6.64
CA MET A 127 -2.24 -19.47 7.87
C MET A 127 -1.78 -20.92 7.65
N LEU A 128 -2.61 -21.75 7.02
CA LEU A 128 -2.28 -23.14 6.74
C LEU A 128 -1.05 -23.25 5.83
N ASN A 129 -0.98 -22.45 4.76
CA ASN A 129 0.17 -22.43 3.88
C ASN A 129 1.46 -22.11 4.64
N ASN A 130 1.46 -21.06 5.46
CA ASN A 130 2.63 -20.67 6.23
C ASN A 130 3.02 -21.75 7.25
N PHE A 131 2.05 -22.43 7.87
CA PHE A 131 2.32 -23.52 8.80
C PHE A 131 2.94 -24.75 8.10
N PHE A 132 2.37 -25.19 6.98
CA PHE A 132 2.84 -26.40 6.30
C PHE A 132 4.12 -26.20 5.49
N GLN A 133 4.49 -24.95 5.19
CA GLN A 133 5.79 -24.62 4.57
C GLN A 133 6.91 -24.48 5.60
N ASN A 134 6.60 -24.21 6.88
CA ASN A 134 7.59 -24.05 7.94
C ASN A 134 7.63 -25.29 8.85
N LEU A 135 8.75 -26.00 8.86
CA LEU A 135 8.93 -27.24 9.63
C LEU A 135 9.04 -27.03 11.15
N ASP A 136 9.13 -25.78 11.61
CA ASP A 136 9.24 -25.46 13.03
C ASP A 136 7.90 -25.61 13.77
N HIS A 137 6.78 -25.75 13.04
CA HIS A 137 5.43 -25.96 13.58
C HIS A 137 5.05 -24.98 14.71
N THR A 138 5.59 -23.75 14.64
CA THR A 138 5.34 -22.71 15.62
C THR A 138 4.18 -21.81 15.19
N VAL A 139 3.39 -21.39 16.17
CA VAL A 139 2.22 -20.54 15.95
C VAL A 139 2.26 -19.33 16.87
N SER A 140 2.01 -18.15 16.32
CA SER A 140 1.85 -16.91 17.10
C SER A 140 0.62 -17.02 18.01
N HIS A 141 0.71 -16.54 19.25
CA HIS A 141 -0.43 -16.47 20.18
C HIS A 141 -1.71 -15.89 19.53
N MET A 142 -1.59 -14.89 18.64
CA MET A 142 -2.75 -14.28 17.97
C MET A 142 -3.52 -15.26 17.04
N ASP A 143 -2.86 -16.33 16.61
CA ASP A 143 -3.36 -17.28 15.61
C ASP A 143 -3.85 -18.59 16.23
N VAL A 144 -3.49 -18.89 17.49
CA VAL A 144 -3.78 -20.17 18.17
C VAL A 144 -5.25 -20.56 18.09
N GLN A 145 -6.16 -19.64 18.42
CA GLN A 145 -7.59 -19.92 18.39
C GLN A 145 -8.09 -20.25 16.98
N ARG A 146 -7.54 -19.57 15.96
CA ARG A 146 -7.88 -19.81 14.56
C ARG A 146 -7.33 -21.16 14.09
N PHE A 147 -6.10 -21.52 14.47
CA PHE A 147 -5.55 -22.86 14.24
C PHE A 147 -6.41 -23.96 14.87
N HIS A 148 -6.81 -23.81 16.14
CA HIS A 148 -7.67 -24.79 16.81
C HIS A 148 -9.01 -24.99 16.10
N ASN A 149 -9.59 -23.91 15.56
CA ASN A 149 -10.84 -23.98 14.81
C ASN A 149 -10.65 -24.71 13.47
N VAL A 150 -9.65 -24.32 12.69
CA VAL A 150 -9.38 -24.89 11.36
C VAL A 150 -8.91 -26.34 11.47
N PHE A 151 -8.04 -26.67 12.42
CA PHE A 151 -7.60 -28.07 12.61
C PHE A 151 -8.77 -28.95 13.09
N GLY A 152 -9.63 -28.42 13.96
CA GLY A 152 -10.87 -29.10 14.33
C GLY A 152 -11.79 -29.35 13.13
N GLU A 153 -11.98 -28.35 12.27
CA GLU A 153 -12.75 -28.46 11.02
C GLU A 153 -12.18 -29.54 10.08
N LEU A 154 -10.85 -29.63 9.99
CA LEU A 154 -10.12 -30.58 9.16
C LEU A 154 -9.86 -31.94 9.82
N SER A 155 -10.29 -32.14 11.07
CA SER A 155 -10.01 -33.35 11.85
C SER A 155 -8.51 -33.65 12.02
N ILE A 156 -7.69 -32.59 12.08
CA ILE A 156 -6.27 -32.66 12.40
C ILE A 156 -6.12 -32.56 13.93
N PRO A 157 -5.28 -33.41 14.57
CA PRO A 157 -5.03 -33.31 16.01
C PRO A 157 -4.55 -31.90 16.42
N LYS A 158 -4.98 -31.41 17.59
CA LYS A 158 -4.72 -30.04 18.04
C LYS A 158 -3.36 -29.84 18.71
N ASP A 159 -2.66 -30.94 18.99
CA ASP A 159 -1.32 -31.02 19.59
C ASP A 159 -0.18 -30.96 18.56
N GLN A 160 -0.50 -30.62 17.30
CA GLN A 160 0.45 -30.63 16.18
C GLN A 160 1.26 -29.34 16.05
N PHE A 161 1.10 -28.37 16.96
CA PHE A 161 1.83 -27.11 16.92
C PHE A 161 2.20 -26.64 18.32
N GLU A 162 3.30 -25.89 18.41
CA GLU A 162 3.75 -25.23 19.63
C GLU A 162 3.40 -23.74 19.57
N GLU A 163 2.75 -23.26 20.63
CA GLU A 163 2.49 -21.83 20.79
C GLU A 163 3.79 -21.12 21.14
N VAL A 164 4.18 -20.16 20.30
CA VAL A 164 5.23 -19.22 20.65
C VAL A 164 4.60 -18.10 21.44
N VAL A 165 4.69 -18.21 22.76
CA VAL A 165 4.47 -17.08 23.66
C VAL A 165 5.64 -16.13 23.44
N PRO A 166 5.41 -14.87 23.04
CA PRO A 166 6.48 -13.89 23.00
C PRO A 166 7.13 -13.84 24.37
N THR A 167 8.38 -14.30 24.50
CA THR A 167 9.18 -13.92 25.64
C THR A 167 9.25 -12.39 25.60
N ASN A 168 9.16 -11.72 26.74
CA ASN A 168 9.32 -10.25 26.85
C ASN A 168 10.75 -9.78 26.47
N HIS A 169 11.42 -10.50 25.57
CA HIS A 169 12.66 -10.19 24.89
C HIS A 169 12.43 -10.11 23.38
N ASN A 170 11.43 -9.32 23.00
CA ASN A 170 11.71 -8.30 22.02
C ASN A 170 11.05 -7.07 22.62
N GLU A 171 11.86 -6.21 23.24
CA GLU A 171 11.61 -4.80 23.08
C GLU A 171 11.12 -4.65 21.64
N LYS A 172 9.86 -4.25 21.44
CA LYS A 172 9.56 -3.42 20.28
C LYS A 172 10.76 -2.50 20.27
N ILE A 173 11.63 -2.60 19.26
CA ILE A 173 12.66 -1.60 19.04
C ILE A 173 11.81 -0.35 18.85
N THR A 174 11.53 0.30 19.97
CA THR A 174 10.84 1.54 20.06
C THR A 174 11.82 2.41 19.34
N LYS A 175 11.42 2.70 18.10
CA LYS A 175 11.53 4.01 17.50
C LYS A 175 12.86 4.61 17.91
N ASN A 176 13.86 4.45 17.05
CA ASN A 176 14.92 5.45 16.99
C ASN A 176 14.18 6.79 17.15
N GLY A 177 14.34 7.47 18.29
CA GLY A 177 13.44 8.52 18.77
C GLY A 177 13.52 9.80 17.93
N LYS A 178 13.88 9.64 16.67
CA LYS A 178 13.99 10.64 15.64
C LYS A 178 12.58 11.08 15.28
N ASP A 179 12.43 12.39 15.29
CA ASP A 179 11.28 13.11 14.78
C ASP A 179 11.08 12.74 13.29
N LYS A 180 9.97 12.05 12.97
CA LYS A 180 9.68 11.61 11.60
C LYS A 180 9.52 12.80 10.64
N ARG A 181 9.00 13.93 11.12
CA ARG A 181 8.88 15.17 10.31
C ARG A 181 10.25 15.78 10.05
N SER A 182 11.15 15.79 11.03
CA SER A 182 12.53 16.23 10.79
C SER A 182 13.22 15.33 9.75
N LEU A 183 13.06 14.01 9.89
CA LEU A 183 13.61 13.05 8.94
C LEU A 183 12.99 13.20 7.53
N LEU A 184 11.69 13.47 7.44
CA LEU A 184 10.99 13.79 6.19
C LEU A 184 11.63 15.00 5.49
N ALA A 185 11.88 16.08 6.24
CA ALA A 185 12.54 17.26 5.70
C ALA A 185 13.97 16.95 5.22
N ASP A 186 14.78 16.29 6.06
CA ASP A 186 16.17 15.94 5.74
C ASP A 186 16.26 15.09 4.46
N ILE A 187 15.42 14.05 4.35
CA ILE A 187 15.37 13.18 3.16
C ILE A 187 14.92 13.98 1.93
N SER A 188 13.89 14.83 2.07
CA SER A 188 13.40 15.60 0.94
C SER A 188 14.42 16.62 0.44
N GLU A 189 15.17 17.26 1.35
CA GLU A 189 16.24 18.19 1.02
C GLU A 189 17.39 17.48 0.29
N GLU A 190 17.81 16.31 0.79
CA GLU A 190 18.85 15.49 0.16
C GLU A 190 18.44 15.02 -1.24
N LEU A 191 17.22 14.47 -1.38
CA LEU A 191 16.74 13.96 -2.67
C LEU A 191 16.50 15.10 -3.67
N ALA A 192 15.84 16.18 -3.27
CA ALA A 192 15.54 17.28 -4.17
C ALA A 192 16.80 18.04 -4.61
N SER A 193 17.86 18.05 -3.79
CA SER A 193 19.15 18.65 -4.16
C SER A 193 19.92 17.85 -5.22
N GLN A 194 19.53 16.59 -5.50
CA GLN A 194 20.18 15.75 -6.50
C GLN A 194 19.71 15.99 -7.93
N ASN A 195 18.77 16.94 -8.15
CA ASN A 195 18.25 17.27 -9.47
C ASN A 195 17.70 16.05 -10.22
N ILE A 196 16.91 15.22 -9.53
CA ILE A 196 16.23 14.04 -10.09
C ILE A 196 15.41 14.47 -11.30
N ILE A 197 15.65 13.85 -12.46
CA ILE A 197 14.92 14.11 -13.70
C ILE A 197 13.79 13.10 -13.83
N GLY A 198 12.57 13.56 -14.12
CA GLY A 198 11.39 12.68 -14.24
C GLY A 198 11.35 11.85 -15.53
N ILE A 199 12.38 11.03 -15.76
CA ILE A 199 12.50 10.12 -16.92
C ILE A 199 12.91 8.71 -16.46
N PRO A 200 12.49 7.63 -17.15
CA PRO A 200 12.78 6.25 -16.74
C PRO A 200 14.28 5.89 -16.65
N GLU A 201 15.16 6.69 -17.25
CA GLU A 201 16.61 6.50 -17.18
C GLU A 201 17.22 6.99 -15.86
N ASP A 202 16.52 7.88 -15.14
CA ASP A 202 16.96 8.37 -13.83
C ASP A 202 16.59 7.37 -12.74
N LYS A 203 17.60 6.80 -12.08
CA LYS A 203 17.41 5.75 -11.07
C LYS A 203 16.57 6.24 -9.89
N LEU A 204 16.80 7.45 -9.39
CA LEU A 204 16.05 7.97 -8.25
C LEU A 204 14.58 8.20 -8.62
N TYR A 205 14.31 8.64 -9.85
CA TYR A 205 12.94 8.72 -10.34
C TYR A 205 12.28 7.34 -10.45
N THR A 206 13.00 6.31 -10.92
CA THR A 206 12.45 4.94 -10.96
C THR A 206 12.16 4.38 -9.57
N GLU A 207 12.98 4.70 -8.56
CA GLU A 207 12.74 4.34 -7.16
C GLU A 207 11.49 5.04 -6.59
N ILE A 208 11.28 6.32 -6.93
CA ILE A 208 10.04 7.03 -6.58
C ILE A 208 8.83 6.34 -7.23
N CYS A 209 8.91 6.01 -8.51
CA CYS A 209 7.79 5.38 -9.24
C CYS A 209 7.52 3.92 -8.82
N HIS A 210 8.46 3.28 -8.12
CA HIS A 210 8.42 1.86 -7.79
C HIS A 210 7.21 1.43 -6.96
N TYR A 211 6.63 2.35 -6.18
CA TYR A 211 5.42 2.09 -5.39
C TYR A 211 4.17 1.79 -6.23
N TRP A 212 4.12 2.24 -7.49
CA TRP A 212 2.98 2.02 -8.38
C TRP A 212 3.30 0.88 -9.37
N PRO A 213 2.57 -0.24 -9.32
CA PRO A 213 2.92 -1.45 -10.07
C PRO A 213 2.45 -1.44 -11.53
N ASP A 214 1.79 -0.38 -11.97
CA ASP A 214 1.12 -0.31 -13.27
C ASP A 214 2.14 -0.22 -14.42
N PRO A 215 1.90 -0.91 -15.54
CA PRO A 215 2.81 -0.89 -16.69
C PRO A 215 3.07 0.51 -17.27
N ASP A 216 2.08 1.40 -17.16
CA ASP A 216 2.11 2.76 -17.70
C ASP A 216 2.45 3.83 -16.64
N LYS A 217 2.94 3.44 -15.46
CA LYS A 217 3.26 4.36 -14.35
C LYS A 217 4.10 5.57 -14.77
N TYR A 218 5.11 5.38 -15.62
CA TYR A 218 5.97 6.47 -16.08
C TYR A 218 5.22 7.46 -16.97
N LYS A 219 4.24 7.00 -17.74
CA LYS A 219 3.37 7.86 -18.55
C LYS A 219 2.40 8.63 -17.67
N VAL A 220 1.83 7.97 -16.66
CA VAL A 220 0.88 8.61 -15.73
C VAL A 220 1.56 9.68 -14.87
N LEU A 221 2.78 9.41 -14.40
CA LEU A 221 3.56 10.32 -13.55
C LEU A 221 4.36 11.37 -14.33
N GLN A 222 4.43 11.26 -15.66
CA GLN A 222 5.18 12.20 -16.49
C GLN A 222 4.69 13.63 -16.26
N GLY A 223 5.58 14.51 -15.80
CA GLY A 223 5.26 15.90 -15.48
C GLY A 223 4.21 16.09 -14.38
N ASN A 224 3.91 15.04 -13.58
CA ASN A 224 2.88 15.05 -12.52
C ASN A 224 3.32 14.25 -11.28
N TRP A 225 4.62 14.25 -10.96
CA TRP A 225 5.20 13.38 -9.93
C TRP A 225 5.54 14.08 -8.61
N CYS A 226 5.09 15.32 -8.40
CA CYS A 226 5.32 16.06 -7.15
C CYS A 226 4.76 15.33 -5.91
N ALA A 227 3.52 14.82 -5.99
CA ALA A 227 2.93 14.03 -4.91
C ALA A 227 3.57 12.64 -4.78
N ALA A 228 4.02 12.03 -5.87
CA ALA A 228 4.79 10.78 -5.83
C ALA A 228 6.14 10.96 -5.09
N PHE A 229 6.81 12.09 -5.31
CA PHE A 229 8.03 12.47 -4.58
C PHE A 229 7.76 12.62 -3.08
N VAL A 230 6.71 13.36 -2.69
CA VAL A 230 6.34 13.54 -1.28
C VAL A 230 5.97 12.21 -0.62
N TYR A 231 5.23 11.34 -1.33
CA TYR A 231 4.92 9.99 -0.87
C TYR A 231 6.20 9.17 -0.63
N HIS A 232 7.15 9.17 -1.58
CA HIS A 232 8.42 8.47 -1.42
C HIS A 232 9.19 8.99 -0.18
N CYS A 233 9.28 10.31 0.02
CA CYS A 233 9.93 10.89 1.19
C CYS A 233 9.24 10.46 2.50
N CYS A 234 7.89 10.41 2.54
CA CYS A 234 7.14 9.90 3.69
C CYS A 234 7.50 8.45 4.01
N MET A 235 7.54 7.59 2.99
CA MET A 235 7.88 6.17 3.15
C MET A 235 9.30 5.99 3.69
N GLN A 236 10.29 6.73 3.17
CA GLN A 236 11.68 6.70 3.66
C GLN A 236 11.81 7.25 5.10
N ALA A 237 10.97 8.23 5.47
CA ALA A 237 10.93 8.78 6.83
C ALA A 237 10.19 7.89 7.85
N GLY A 238 9.66 6.74 7.44
CA GLY A 238 8.88 5.86 8.30
C GLY A 238 7.45 6.34 8.57
N ILE A 239 6.95 7.29 7.76
CA ILE A 239 5.54 7.66 7.67
C ILE A 239 4.93 6.73 6.62
N LEU A 240 4.66 5.50 7.05
CA LEU A 240 4.19 4.43 6.17
C LEU A 240 2.74 4.67 5.77
N LEU A 241 2.49 4.72 4.46
CA LEU A 241 1.18 4.94 3.85
C LEU A 241 0.87 3.79 2.85
N PRO A 242 -0.41 3.40 2.67
CA PRO A 242 -0.81 2.55 1.56
C PRO A 242 -0.77 3.34 0.24
N ILE A 243 -0.70 2.66 -0.90
CA ILE A 243 -0.68 3.34 -2.22
C ILE A 243 -1.96 4.12 -2.53
N ARG A 244 -3.05 3.80 -1.84
CA ARG A 244 -4.35 4.48 -1.87
C ARG A 244 -4.95 4.38 -0.47
N TYR A 245 -5.47 5.48 0.06
CA TYR A 245 -6.27 5.42 1.28
C TYR A 245 -7.52 4.57 1.02
N PRO A 246 -7.89 3.61 1.90
CA PRO A 246 -9.07 2.79 1.66
C PRO A 246 -10.31 3.62 1.32
N ASN A 247 -11.00 3.26 0.24
CA ASN A 247 -12.17 3.97 -0.32
C ASN A 247 -11.92 5.38 -0.90
N GLY A 248 -10.69 5.91 -0.89
CA GLY A 248 -10.40 7.24 -1.49
C GLY A 248 -10.49 7.20 -3.02
N ASN A 249 -10.73 8.30 -3.74
CA ASN A 249 -10.94 8.21 -5.21
C ASN A 249 -9.65 7.94 -6.01
N TYR A 250 -8.52 8.40 -5.48
CA TYR A 250 -7.23 8.40 -6.16
C TYR A 250 -6.14 7.78 -5.29
N ARG A 251 -5.03 7.40 -5.94
CA ARG A 251 -3.84 6.92 -5.23
C ARG A 251 -3.09 8.09 -4.61
N LEU A 252 -2.33 7.84 -3.54
CA LEU A 252 -1.50 8.84 -2.84
C LEU A 252 -0.27 9.32 -3.65
N ALA A 253 -0.29 9.09 -4.97
CA ALA A 253 0.60 9.73 -5.95
C ALA A 253 0.04 11.06 -6.47
N GLY A 254 -1.21 11.41 -6.13
CA GLY A 254 -1.88 12.63 -6.55
C GLY A 254 -2.08 13.61 -5.39
N VAL A 255 -1.91 14.91 -5.66
CA VAL A 255 -2.03 15.98 -4.65
C VAL A 255 -3.40 15.96 -3.97
N GLY A 256 -4.47 15.84 -4.76
CA GLY A 256 -5.84 15.73 -4.23
C GLY A 256 -6.04 14.55 -3.28
N ALA A 257 -5.40 13.40 -3.53
CA ALA A 257 -5.51 12.24 -2.64
C ALA A 257 -4.81 12.46 -1.29
N ILE A 258 -3.63 13.10 -1.30
CA ILE A 258 -2.90 13.47 -0.08
C ILE A 258 -3.68 14.53 0.70
N PHE A 259 -4.26 15.50 -0.01
CA PHE A 259 -5.10 16.54 0.57
C PHE A 259 -6.36 15.95 1.23
N GLU A 260 -7.13 15.12 0.52
CA GLU A 260 -8.30 14.42 1.06
C GLU A 260 -7.93 13.59 2.30
N TRP A 261 -6.84 12.80 2.21
CA TRP A 261 -6.34 11.99 3.32
C TRP A 261 -6.03 12.83 4.56
N ALA A 262 -5.44 14.02 4.40
CA ALA A 262 -5.09 14.90 5.50
C ALA A 262 -6.30 15.59 6.15
N GLN A 263 -7.47 15.58 5.49
CA GLN A 263 -8.71 16.18 5.99
C GLN A 263 -9.66 15.18 6.67
N LEU A 264 -9.35 13.88 6.63
CA LEU A 264 -10.19 12.85 7.24
C LEU A 264 -10.32 13.07 8.76
N PRO A 265 -11.47 12.72 9.38
CA PRO A 265 -11.67 12.86 10.81
C PRO A 265 -10.59 12.21 11.69
N GLU A 266 -10.04 11.09 11.24
CA GLU A 266 -9.01 10.30 11.92
C GLU A 266 -7.58 10.86 11.77
N THR A 267 -7.33 11.71 10.77
CA THR A 267 -6.03 12.36 10.55
C THR A 267 -6.08 13.81 10.97
N GLY A 268 -6.97 14.62 10.39
CA GLY A 268 -7.14 16.03 10.73
C GLY A 268 -5.84 16.84 10.67
N PHE A 269 -4.93 16.47 9.77
CA PHE A 269 -3.58 17.03 9.66
C PHE A 269 -3.50 18.29 8.81
N PHE A 270 -4.56 18.61 8.06
CA PHE A 270 -4.59 19.77 7.19
C PHE A 270 -4.98 21.06 7.93
N TYR A 271 -4.21 22.13 7.70
CA TYR A 271 -4.43 23.48 8.18
C TYR A 271 -4.43 24.42 6.99
N TYR A 272 -5.49 25.22 6.83
CA TYR A 272 -5.50 26.27 5.81
C TYR A 272 -4.39 27.29 6.09
N ASP A 273 -3.85 27.89 5.03
CA ASP A 273 -2.94 29.03 5.16
C ASP A 273 -3.75 30.26 5.59
N ASP A 274 -3.89 30.39 6.91
CA ASP A 274 -4.38 31.59 7.57
C ASP A 274 -3.27 32.19 8.46
N GLN A 275 -3.46 33.42 8.93
CA GLN A 275 -2.44 34.14 9.71
C GLN A 275 -2.04 33.45 11.03
N ASN A 276 -2.73 32.38 11.45
CA ASN A 276 -2.48 31.70 12.72
C ASN A 276 -1.63 30.44 12.57
N PHE A 277 -1.55 29.83 11.38
CA PHE A 277 -0.68 28.68 11.18
C PHE A 277 0.75 29.14 10.88
N ARG A 278 1.71 28.61 11.64
CA ARG A 278 3.15 28.80 11.39
C ARG A 278 3.73 27.49 10.85
N PRO A 279 4.09 27.43 9.56
CA PRO A 279 4.74 26.27 8.97
C PRO A 279 6.04 25.96 9.71
N GLN A 280 6.33 24.67 9.79
CA GLN A 280 7.55 24.15 10.39
C GLN A 280 8.25 23.22 9.40
N ARG A 281 9.56 23.07 9.58
CA ARG A 281 10.33 22.04 8.89
C ARG A 281 9.65 20.68 9.02
N GLY A 282 9.43 20.02 7.89
CA GLY A 282 8.76 18.72 7.79
C GLY A 282 7.24 18.78 7.70
N ASP A 283 6.63 19.97 7.69
CA ASP A 283 5.26 20.11 7.20
C ASP A 283 5.25 19.98 5.66
N ILE A 284 4.13 19.52 5.12
CA ILE A 284 3.92 19.42 3.67
C ILE A 284 3.06 20.62 3.25
N VAL A 285 3.45 21.34 2.21
CA VAL A 285 2.69 22.48 1.67
C VAL A 285 1.87 22.03 0.46
N ILE A 286 0.60 22.42 0.41
CA ILE A 286 -0.30 22.23 -0.73
C ILE A 286 -0.53 23.59 -1.39
N TYR A 287 -0.34 23.67 -2.69
CA TYR A 287 -0.50 24.90 -3.45
C TYR A 287 -1.84 24.95 -4.20
N GLU A 288 -2.40 26.15 -4.31
CA GLU A 288 -3.64 26.44 -5.05
C GLU A 288 -3.32 27.24 -6.31
N LYS A 289 -3.56 26.65 -7.48
CA LYS A 289 -3.42 27.26 -8.80
C LYS A 289 -2.03 27.86 -9.05
N LEU A 290 -1.00 27.15 -8.62
CA LEU A 290 0.38 27.57 -8.78
C LEU A 290 0.89 27.35 -10.21
N LEU A 291 0.55 26.20 -10.79
CA LEU A 291 1.07 25.73 -12.09
C LEU A 291 -0.04 25.59 -13.15
N SER A 292 -1.30 25.58 -12.73
CA SER A 292 -2.48 25.39 -13.56
C SER A 292 -3.70 26.11 -12.98
N ASN A 293 -4.84 26.04 -13.67
CA ASN A 293 -6.12 26.56 -13.14
C ASN A 293 -6.87 25.56 -12.24
N ASN A 294 -6.31 24.36 -12.04
CA ASN A 294 -6.88 23.35 -11.17
C ASN A 294 -6.61 23.71 -9.70
N SER A 295 -7.51 23.29 -8.81
CA SER A 295 -7.27 23.41 -7.37
C SER A 295 -6.22 22.39 -6.93
N HIS A 296 -5.50 22.68 -5.84
CA HIS A 296 -4.51 21.78 -5.23
C HIS A 296 -3.56 21.13 -6.26
N ASP A 297 -2.93 21.95 -7.10
CA ASP A 297 -2.24 21.51 -8.30
C ASP A 297 -0.76 21.19 -8.11
N HIS A 298 -0.20 21.52 -6.95
CA HIS A 298 1.18 21.22 -6.60
C HIS A 298 1.38 20.97 -5.10
N ILE A 299 2.50 20.32 -4.75
CA ILE A 299 2.82 19.95 -3.37
C ILE A 299 4.34 19.97 -3.15
N GLY A 300 4.77 20.28 -1.92
CA GLY A 300 6.16 20.28 -1.51
C GLY A 300 6.35 19.97 -0.03
N ILE A 301 7.59 19.84 0.42
CA ILE A 301 7.95 19.68 1.83
C ILE A 301 8.67 20.94 2.31
N VAL A 302 8.20 21.51 3.41
CA VAL A 302 8.78 22.71 4.03
C VAL A 302 10.09 22.34 4.70
N LEU A 303 11.16 23.05 4.35
CA LEU A 303 12.49 22.90 4.93
C LEU A 303 12.79 24.01 5.93
N ASP A 304 12.32 25.23 5.63
CA ASP A 304 12.39 26.40 6.50
C ASP A 304 11.28 27.40 6.12
N CYS A 305 10.93 28.30 7.03
CA CYS A 305 9.91 29.32 6.82
C CYS A 305 10.34 30.65 7.43
N GLU A 306 10.51 31.66 6.57
CA GLU A 306 10.68 33.05 6.95
C GLU A 306 9.36 33.82 6.77
N ASP A 307 9.35 35.13 7.03
CA ASP A 307 8.11 35.93 7.04
C ASP A 307 7.40 35.95 5.68
N GLN A 308 8.14 36.09 4.57
CA GLN A 308 7.60 36.20 3.21
C GLN A 308 7.95 35.04 2.28
N GLU A 309 8.86 34.16 2.70
CA GLU A 309 9.37 33.07 1.88
C GLU A 309 9.33 31.74 2.64
N ILE A 310 9.07 30.67 1.90
CA ILE A 310 9.19 29.29 2.39
C ILE A 310 10.26 28.58 1.56
N LEU A 311 11.23 27.99 2.24
CA LEU A 311 12.21 27.11 1.61
C LEU A 311 11.57 25.72 1.51
N VAL A 312 11.51 25.16 0.30
CA VAL A 312 10.81 23.90 0.05
C VAL A 312 11.65 22.94 -0.79
N ALA A 313 11.46 21.66 -0.53
CA ALA A 313 11.89 20.57 -1.39
C ALA A 313 10.70 20.07 -2.21
N GLU A 314 10.84 20.07 -3.54
CA GLU A 314 9.77 19.66 -4.45
C GLU A 314 10.29 18.73 -5.54
N GLY A 315 9.46 17.74 -5.88
CA GLY A 315 9.55 17.03 -7.15
C GLY A 315 8.78 17.77 -8.24
N ASN A 316 9.17 17.61 -9.50
CA ASN A 316 8.52 18.24 -10.65
C ASN A 316 8.37 19.77 -10.50
N LYS A 317 9.45 20.46 -10.11
CA LYS A 317 9.48 21.90 -9.92
C LYS A 317 8.95 22.61 -11.16
N ASP A 318 7.96 23.47 -10.94
CA ASP A 318 7.35 24.34 -11.95
C ASP A 318 6.89 23.62 -13.23
N ASN A 319 6.57 22.32 -13.13
CA ASN A 319 6.26 21.42 -14.26
C ASN A 319 7.40 21.25 -15.29
N GLU A 320 8.64 21.56 -14.90
CA GLU A 320 9.84 21.42 -15.73
C GLU A 320 10.50 20.04 -15.59
N ASN A 321 9.83 19.09 -14.91
CA ASN A 321 10.22 17.69 -14.82
C ASN A 321 11.56 17.40 -14.11
N TYR A 322 11.92 18.21 -13.11
CA TYR A 322 13.07 17.96 -12.22
C TYR A 322 12.74 18.24 -10.75
N SER A 323 13.50 17.68 -9.81
CA SER A 323 13.42 18.03 -8.38
C SER A 323 14.38 19.14 -7.99
N SER A 324 14.03 19.93 -6.97
CA SER A 324 14.88 21.03 -6.51
C SER A 324 14.52 21.50 -5.11
N VAL A 325 15.50 22.11 -4.43
CA VAL A 325 15.33 22.91 -3.22
C VAL A 325 15.40 24.39 -3.57
N PHE A 326 14.39 25.17 -3.20
CA PHE A 326 14.30 26.60 -3.53
C PHE A 326 13.25 27.32 -2.69
N CYS A 327 13.29 28.66 -2.70
CA CYS A 327 12.31 29.49 -2.01
C CYS A 327 11.06 29.73 -2.88
N ARG A 328 9.88 29.66 -2.27
CA ARG A 328 8.62 30.18 -2.82
C ARG A 328 8.08 31.33 -1.97
N CYS A 329 7.34 32.23 -2.61
CA CYS A 329 6.63 33.30 -1.91
C CYS A 329 5.49 32.71 -1.07
N ARG A 330 5.42 33.08 0.21
CA ARG A 330 4.41 32.58 1.15
C ARG A 330 3.03 33.20 0.92
N GLU A 331 2.98 34.42 0.42
CA GLU A 331 1.73 35.20 0.29
C GLU A 331 0.88 34.82 -0.94
N ARG A 332 1.31 33.84 -1.74
CA ARG A 332 0.68 33.52 -3.03
C ARG A 332 0.52 32.04 -3.21
N ASN A 333 -0.65 31.64 -3.72
CA ASN A 333 -0.91 30.29 -4.23
C ASN A 333 -0.68 29.16 -3.21
N ILE A 334 -0.71 29.44 -1.90
CA ILE A 334 -0.71 28.40 -0.87
C ILE A 334 -2.16 28.13 -0.48
N LEU A 335 -2.58 26.86 -0.54
CA LEU A 335 -3.87 26.41 -0.01
C LEU A 335 -3.77 26.20 1.50
N GLY A 336 -2.70 25.57 1.94
CA GLY A 336 -2.44 25.24 3.34
C GLY A 336 -1.32 24.24 3.52
N TYR A 337 -1.24 23.69 4.72
CA TYR A 337 -0.16 22.83 5.17
C TYR A 337 -0.71 21.56 5.82
N ILE A 338 0.01 20.46 5.67
CA ILE A 338 -0.26 19.19 6.32
C ILE A 338 0.84 18.96 7.36
N ARG A 339 0.44 18.90 8.63
CA ARG A 339 1.33 18.57 9.75
C ARG A 339 0.99 17.18 10.28
N ILE A 340 1.73 16.19 9.81
CA ILE A 340 1.57 14.79 10.20
C ILE A 340 2.06 14.60 11.64
N ASP A 341 1.26 13.97 12.51
CA ASP A 341 1.71 13.62 13.85
C ASP A 341 2.90 12.64 13.78
N ASN A 342 3.99 12.93 14.50
CA ASN A 342 5.17 12.07 14.56
C ASN A 342 4.88 10.64 15.07
N LYS A 343 3.78 10.47 15.82
CA LYS A 343 3.29 9.18 16.31
C LYS A 343 2.33 8.50 15.34
N TYR A 344 2.00 9.12 14.21
CA TYR A 344 1.08 8.56 13.23
C TYR A 344 1.56 7.17 12.80
N GLU A 345 0.61 6.24 12.90
CA GLU A 345 0.68 4.87 12.43
C GLU A 345 -0.62 4.66 11.65
N PHE A 346 -0.51 4.26 10.38
CA PHE A 346 -1.69 4.04 9.55
C PHE A 346 -2.57 2.96 10.19
N HIS A 347 -3.86 3.27 10.30
CA HIS A 347 -4.87 2.37 10.82
C HIS A 347 -6.20 2.63 10.12
N PHE A 348 -6.92 1.57 9.78
CA PHE A 348 -8.23 1.67 9.12
C PHE A 348 -9.23 0.73 9.80
N ASP A 349 -10.26 1.33 10.39
CA ASP A 349 -11.33 0.63 11.10
C ASP A 349 -12.67 0.59 10.34
N GLY A 350 -12.74 1.22 9.16
CA GLY A 350 -13.96 1.27 8.36
C GLY A 350 -14.26 0.01 7.56
N ASP A 351 -15.38 0.05 6.85
CA ASP A 351 -15.73 -0.96 5.87
C ASP A 351 -15.08 -0.65 4.51
N TYR A 352 -14.37 -1.63 3.97
CA TYR A 352 -13.74 -1.52 2.66
C TYR A 352 -14.78 -1.72 1.56
N ASN A 353 -14.88 -0.73 0.68
CA ASN A 353 -15.69 -0.73 -0.52
C ASN A 353 -14.84 -0.37 -1.75
N PRO A 354 -14.30 -1.38 -2.47
CA PRO A 354 -13.46 -1.15 -3.64
C PRO A 354 -14.21 -0.57 -4.85
N ILE A 355 -15.54 -0.55 -4.84
CA ILE A 355 -16.37 -0.20 -6.01
C ILE A 355 -16.70 1.31 -6.04
N ILE A 356 -16.33 2.06 -4.99
CA ILE A 356 -16.40 3.52 -4.96
C ILE A 356 -15.25 4.12 -5.77
#